data_AF-X6Q4M9-F1
#
_entry.id   AF-X6Q4M9-F1
#
_cell.length_a   1.000
_cell.length_b   1.000
_cell.length_c   1.000
_cell.angle_alpha   90.00
_cell.angle_beta   90.00
_cell.angle_gamma   90.00
#
_symmetry.space_group_name_H-M   'P 1'
#
loop_
_entity.id
_entity.type
_entity.pdbx_description
1 polymer ?
#
loop_
_entity_poly.entity_id
_entity_poly.type
_entity_poly.pdbx_seq_one_letter_code
_entity_poly.pdbx_strand_id
1 'polypeptide(L)'
;MKIITDPAVYDYHAEKGLFIPLDDFCSTPGLIKSLRDNVKRQLTKATSYLEYYRGVHEAGEASSRQQTAMDSWEERVNNLKSSYNTLSEVKKIIDLK
;
A
#
# COMPACT_ATOMS: atom_id res chain seq x y z
N MET A 1 -17.61 -10.74 -10.32
CA MET A 1 -17.66 -10.07 -9.00
C MET A 1 -18.81 -10.59 -8.15
N LYS A 2 -18.55 -11.51 -7.20
CA LYS A 2 -19.52 -11.93 -6.18
C LYS A 2 -19.12 -11.31 -4.85
N ILE A 3 -20.01 -10.54 -4.23
CA ILE A 3 -19.81 -10.11 -2.84
C ILE A 3 -20.20 -11.32 -1.98
N ILE A 4 -19.19 -12.07 -1.53
CA ILE A 4 -19.41 -13.21 -0.62
C ILE A 4 -19.52 -12.64 0.79
N THR A 5 -20.72 -12.70 1.36
CA THR A 5 -21.00 -12.25 2.73
C THR A 5 -20.95 -13.37 3.75
N ASP A 6 -20.67 -14.60 3.31
CA ASP A 6 -20.71 -15.79 4.15
C ASP A 6 -19.36 -15.97 4.89
N PRO A 7 -19.34 -15.82 6.23
CA PRO A 7 -18.14 -16.01 7.02
C PRO A 7 -17.66 -17.47 7.03
N ALA A 8 -18.51 -18.44 6.70
CA ALA A 8 -18.18 -19.87 6.77
C ALA A 8 -17.30 -20.39 5.63
N VAL A 9 -17.09 -19.59 4.57
CA VAL A 9 -16.20 -19.97 3.46
C VAL A 9 -14.73 -19.95 3.87
N TYR A 10 -14.40 -19.33 5.00
CA TYR A 10 -13.05 -19.26 5.54
C TYR A 10 -13.09 -19.61 7.03
N ASP A 11 -12.27 -20.58 7.45
CA ASP A 11 -11.89 -20.84 8.87
C ASP A 11 -11.14 -19.65 9.52
N TYR A 12 -11.27 -18.46 8.95
CA TYR A 12 -10.62 -17.23 9.35
C TYR A 12 -11.68 -16.13 9.29
N HIS A 13 -11.87 -15.44 10.41
CA HIS A 13 -12.74 -14.27 10.54
C HIS A 13 -12.25 -13.16 9.58
N ALA A 14 -12.60 -13.25 8.30
CA ALA A 14 -12.33 -12.20 7.34
C ALA A 14 -13.29 -11.05 7.64
N GLU A 15 -12.79 -10.00 8.29
CA GLU A 15 -13.48 -8.72 8.37
C GLU A 15 -13.86 -8.28 6.96
N LYS A 16 -15.15 -7.96 6.77
CA LYS A 16 -15.81 -7.56 5.50
C LYS A 16 -14.83 -7.00 4.46
N GLY A 17 -14.34 -7.86 3.58
CA GLY A 17 -13.43 -7.52 2.50
C GLY A 17 -14.04 -7.81 1.13
N LEU A 18 -13.68 -7.03 0.12
CA LEU A 18 -14.03 -7.34 -1.27
C LEU A 18 -13.15 -8.49 -1.75
N PHE A 19 -13.70 -9.70 -1.82
CA PHE A 19 -13.02 -10.84 -2.41
C PHE A 19 -13.17 -10.80 -3.94
N ILE A 20 -12.04 -10.79 -4.65
CA ILE A 20 -12.00 -10.89 -6.11
C ILE A 20 -11.31 -12.22 -6.43
N PRO A 21 -12.00 -13.21 -7.04
CA PRO A 21 -11.37 -14.42 -7.52
C PRO A 21 -10.19 -14.09 -8.44
N LEU A 22 -9.13 -14.89 -8.40
CA LEU A 22 -7.93 -14.63 -9.20
C LEU A 22 -8.25 -14.54 -10.69
N ASP A 23 -9.19 -15.34 -11.20
CA ASP A 23 -9.56 -15.31 -12.62
C ASP A 23 -10.32 -14.02 -13.00
N ASP A 24 -11.24 -13.54 -12.15
CA ASP A 24 -11.89 -12.23 -12.28
C ASP A 24 -10.84 -11.11 -12.25
N PHE A 25 -9.85 -11.24 -11.37
CA PHE A 25 -8.78 -10.27 -11.24
C PHE A 25 -7.84 -10.25 -12.47
N CYS A 26 -7.45 -11.42 -12.99
CA CYS A 26 -6.67 -11.57 -14.22
C CYS A 26 -7.42 -11.01 -15.44
N SER A 27 -8.75 -11.14 -15.47
CA SER A 27 -9.58 -10.54 -16.53
C SER A 27 -9.59 -9.01 -16.53
N THR A 28 -9.01 -8.38 -15.50
CA THR A 28 -8.93 -6.93 -15.33
C THR A 28 -7.46 -6.44 -15.29
N PRO A 29 -6.66 -6.61 -16.36
CA PRO A 29 -5.21 -6.34 -16.33
C PRO A 29 -4.86 -4.87 -16.01
N GLY A 30 -5.78 -3.94 -16.31
CA GLY A 30 -5.64 -2.53 -15.95
C GLY A 30 -5.73 -2.24 -14.44
N LEU A 31 -6.34 -3.12 -13.65
CA LEU A 31 -6.58 -2.93 -12.22
C LEU A 31 -5.28 -2.98 -11.43
N ILE A 32 -4.44 -4.00 -11.63
CA ILE A 32 -3.12 -4.11 -10.97
C ILE A 32 -2.23 -2.92 -11.32
N LYS A 33 -2.20 -2.54 -12.60
CA LYS A 33 -1.43 -1.38 -13.05
C LYS A 33 -1.89 -0.11 -12.33
N SER A 34 -3.20 0.12 -12.27
CA SER A 34 -3.79 1.29 -11.62
C SER A 34 -3.53 1.34 -10.11
N LEU A 35 -3.66 0.20 -9.42
CA LEU A 35 -3.35 0.08 -7.99
C LEU A 35 -1.87 0.39 -7.73
N ARG A 36 -0.98 -0.21 -8.53
CA ARG A 36 0.47 0.00 -8.39
C ARG A 36 0.85 1.45 -8.66
N ASP A 37 0.29 2.08 -9.68
CA ASP A 37 0.54 3.48 -10.01
C ASP A 37 0.00 4.41 -8.91
N ASN A 38 -1.13 4.09 -8.29
CA ASN A 38 -1.65 4.81 -7.14
C ASN A 38 -0.70 4.71 -5.94
N VAL A 39 -0.31 3.49 -5.55
CA VAL A 39 0.62 3.26 -4.43
C VAL A 39 1.95 3.98 -4.69
N LYS A 40 2.47 3.93 -5.92
CA LYS A 40 3.69 4.64 -6.30
C LYS A 40 3.55 6.16 -6.12
N ARG A 41 2.44 6.76 -6.56
CA ARG A 41 2.19 8.20 -6.36
C ARG A 41 2.11 8.57 -4.89
N GLN A 42 1.44 7.75 -4.07
CA GLN A 42 1.36 7.97 -2.63
C GLN A 42 2.72 7.83 -1.97
N LEU A 43 3.52 6.85 -2.40
CA LEU A 43 4.88 6.64 -1.91
C LEU A 43 5.76 7.86 -2.21
N THR A 44 5.76 8.36 -3.44
CA THR A 44 6.52 9.57 -3.81
C THR A 44 6.15 10.77 -2.94
N LYS A 45 4.85 10.99 -2.69
CA LYS A 45 4.39 12.07 -1.79
C LYS A 45 4.88 11.86 -0.36
N ALA A 46 4.70 10.66 0.20
CA ALA A 46 5.12 10.34 1.55
C ALA A 46 6.63 10.48 1.73
N THR A 47 7.42 10.05 0.74
CA THR A 47 8.88 10.22 0.74
C THR A 47 9.27 11.70 0.75
N SER A 48 8.63 12.53 -0.07
CA SER A 48 8.91 13.98 -0.09
C SER A 48 8.61 14.64 1.27
N TYR A 49 7.52 14.27 1.94
CA TYR A 49 7.24 14.78 3.29
C TYR A 49 8.25 14.28 4.33
N LEU A 50 8.63 13.00 4.26
CA LEU A 50 9.65 12.44 5.14
C LEU A 50 10.99 13.15 4.98
N GLU A 51 11.44 13.37 3.74
CA GLU A 51 12.67 14.10 3.44
C GLU A 51 12.64 15.54 3.95
N TYR A 52 11.50 16.23 3.80
CA TYR A 52 11.32 17.55 4.38
C TYR A 52 11.54 17.56 5.90
N TYR A 53 10.87 16.67 6.64
CA TYR A 53 11.01 16.63 8.11
C TYR A 53 12.38 16.14 8.56
N ARG A 54 13.02 15.22 7.81
CA ARG A 54 14.41 14.81 8.05
C ARG A 54 15.36 15.99 7.89
N GLY A 55 15.21 16.81 6.87
CA GLY A 55 16.02 18.02 6.70
C GLY A 55 15.88 18.99 7.87
N VAL A 56 14.66 19.22 8.35
CA VAL A 56 14.42 20.05 9.55
C VAL A 56 15.05 19.43 10.81
N HIS A 57 14.97 18.11 10.96
CA HIS A 57 15.57 17.39 12.08
C HIS A 57 17.10 17.46 12.06
N GLU A 58 17.72 17.22 10.91
CA GLU A 58 19.18 17.28 10.72
C GLU A 58 19.74 18.70 10.91
N ALA A 59 18.97 19.74 10.60
CA ALA A 59 19.32 21.12 10.91
C ALA A 59 19.29 21.45 12.42
N GLY A 60 18.76 20.54 13.26
CA GLY A 60 18.59 20.77 14.71
C GLY A 60 17.42 21.69 15.06
N GLU A 61 16.56 22.01 14.09
CA GLU A 61 15.45 22.96 14.22
C GLU A 61 14.10 22.28 14.45
N ALA A 62 14.07 20.93 14.50
CA ALA A 62 12.83 20.19 14.64
C ALA A 62 12.22 20.33 16.04
N SER A 63 11.01 20.86 16.09
CA SER A 63 10.13 20.73 17.25
C SER A 63 9.72 19.26 17.48
N SER A 64 9.30 18.94 18.71
CA SER A 64 8.74 17.62 19.04
C SER A 64 7.59 17.20 18.11
N ARG A 65 6.72 18.13 17.69
CA ARG A 65 5.64 17.85 16.73
C ARG A 65 6.17 17.47 15.35
N GLN A 66 7.26 18.10 14.90
CA GLN A 66 7.89 17.79 13.62
C GLN A 66 8.62 16.43 13.66
N GLN A 67 9.20 16.06 14.80
CA GLN A 67 9.76 14.72 15.02
C GLN A 67 8.67 13.64 14.94
N THR A 68 7.55 13.81 15.65
CA THR A 68 6.43 12.86 15.56
C THR A 68 5.86 12.75 14.14
N ALA A 69 5.80 13.87 13.42
CA ALA A 69 5.40 13.86 12.01
C ALA A 69 6.39 13.07 11.14
N MET A 70 7.71 13.24 11.37
CA MET A 70 8.75 12.47 10.69
C MET A 70 8.57 10.97 10.89
N ASP A 71 8.42 10.52 12.13
CA ASP A 71 8.24 9.10 12.47
C ASP A 71 6.98 8.52 11.78
N SER A 72 5.88 9.27 11.79
CA SER A 72 4.63 8.87 11.13
C SER A 72 4.79 8.77 9.61
N TRP A 73 5.53 9.69 8.98
CA TRP A 73 5.81 9.62 7.55
C TRP A 73 6.77 8.47 7.21
N GLU A 74 7.72 8.15 8.09
CA GLU A 74 8.61 7.01 7.94
C GLU A 74 7.84 5.69 7.95
N GLU A 75 6.97 5.49 8.94
CA GLU A 75 6.08 4.34 9.01
C GLU A 75 5.23 4.22 7.73
N ARG A 76 4.64 5.34 7.30
CA ARG A 76 3.82 5.38 6.08
C ARG A 76 4.61 5.02 4.82
N VAL A 77 5.85 5.50 4.68
CA VAL A 77 6.73 5.13 3.57
C VAL A 77 7.02 3.63 3.58
N ASN A 78 7.30 3.05 4.76
CA ASN A 78 7.57 1.62 4.90
C ASN A 78 6.35 0.77 4.51
N ASN A 79 5.15 1.14 4.98
CA ASN A 79 3.91 0.45 4.64
C ASN A 79 3.60 0.53 3.12
N LEU A 80 3.83 1.69 2.50
CA LEU A 80 3.61 1.87 1.06
C LEU A 80 4.65 1.11 0.21
N LYS A 81 5.92 1.04 0.64
CA LYS A 81 6.94 0.19 0.01
C LYS A 81 6.57 -1.28 0.07
N SER A 82 6.13 -1.76 1.23
CA SER A 82 5.63 -3.13 1.40
C SER A 82 4.49 -3.42 0.43
N SER A 83 3.47 -2.55 0.41
CA SER A 83 2.32 -2.67 -0.50
C SER A 83 2.73 -2.69 -1.98
N TYR A 84 3.68 -1.83 -2.38
CA TYR A 84 4.19 -1.80 -3.75
C TYR A 84 4.91 -3.10 -4.14
N ASN A 85 5.68 -3.68 -3.20
CA ASN A 85 6.37 -4.95 -3.40
C ASN A 85 5.36 -6.09 -3.55
N THR A 86 4.37 -6.19 -2.66
CA THR A 86 3.29 -7.18 -2.76
C THR A 86 2.55 -7.09 -4.10
N LEU A 87 2.19 -5.87 -4.55
CA LEU A 87 1.56 -5.69 -5.86
C LEU A 87 2.47 -6.11 -7.02
N SER A 88 3.78 -5.96 -6.87
CA SER A 88 4.75 -6.40 -7.88
C SER A 88 4.87 -7.92 -7.93
N GLU A 89 4.77 -8.60 -6.79
CA GLU A 89 4.72 -10.08 -6.72
C GLU A 89 3.41 -10.62 -7.30
N VAL A 90 2.27 -10.04 -6.93
CA VAL A 90 0.96 -10.40 -7.50
C VAL A 90 0.98 -10.24 -9.01
N LYS A 91 1.58 -9.16 -9.53
CA LYS A 91 1.74 -8.98 -10.98
C LYS A 91 2.52 -10.14 -11.63
N LYS A 92 3.63 -10.59 -11.02
CA LYS A 92 4.40 -11.73 -11.55
C LYS A 92 3.56 -13.01 -11.60
N ILE A 93 2.74 -13.27 -10.58
CA ILE A 93 1.85 -14.43 -10.54
C ILE A 93 0.81 -14.37 -11.68
N ILE A 94 0.26 -13.18 -11.93
CA ILE A 94 -0.71 -12.98 -13.03
C ILE A 94 -0.04 -13.14 -14.38
N ASP A 95 1.15 -12.57 -14.58
CA ASP A 95 1.90 -12.65 -15.84
C ASP A 95 2.35 -14.10 -16.16
N LEU A 96 2.33 -15.03 -15.19
CA LEU A 96 2.64 -16.45 -15.36
C LEU A 96 1.45 -17.34 -15.76
N LYS A 97 0.21 -16.84 -15.60
CA LYS A 97 -1.02 -17.54 -16.00
C LYS A 97 -1.40 -17.19 -17.44
#